data_AF-A0A385EKS6-F1
#
_entry.id   AF-A0A385EKS6-F1
#
_cell.length_a   1.000
_cell.length_b   1.000
_cell.length_c   1.000
_cell.angle_alpha   90.00
_cell.angle_beta   90.00
_cell.angle_gamma   90.00
#
_symmetry.space_group_name_H-M   'P 1'
#
loop_
_entity.id
_entity.type
_entity.pdbx_description
1 polymer ?
#
loop_
_entity_poly.entity_id
_entity_poly.type
_entity_poly.pdbx_seq_one_letter_code
_entity_poly.pdbx_strand_id
1 'polypeptide(L)'
;MSQTNLNEVIKNVETLLRSPIALKEISESTGISESVLKKLSSGEREVTNAKFEVINLLYQFYLENKSEIFKDKSFMKELSRVNLPKNIRNFIKDLSNAIDQVNNNEKEMLYEVKTIYVKDKQGHIEEKGKCIAVDEHIALNLDVDTGLAKDPYDLKINTEISDIVDELKHVKIIFDELGLENALKQIKYDGGKIKLSKEKRHIMVYPKGTSLYEYNRFD
;
A
#
# COMPACT_ATOMS: atom_id res chain seq x y z
N MET A 1 -2.54 22.08 6.77
CA MET A 1 -1.24 21.56 6.31
C MET A 1 -1.22 20.08 6.63
N SER A 2 -1.24 19.20 5.62
CA SER A 2 -1.23 17.75 5.84
C SER A 2 0.17 17.29 6.25
N GLN A 3 0.31 16.75 7.46
CA GLN A 3 1.52 16.00 7.83
C GLN A 3 1.63 14.80 6.89
N THR A 4 2.62 14.83 6.00
CA THR A 4 2.95 13.68 5.16
C THR A 4 3.68 12.68 6.03
N ASN A 5 3.21 11.43 6.06
CA ASN A 5 3.83 10.38 6.86
C ASN A 5 5.26 10.12 6.38
N LEU A 6 6.25 10.10 7.28
CA LEU A 6 7.66 9.87 6.91
C LEU A 6 7.83 8.53 6.17
N ASN A 7 7.09 7.49 6.53
CA ASN A 7 7.13 6.20 5.84
C ASN A 7 6.59 6.31 4.41
N GLU A 8 5.61 7.17 4.16
CA GLU A 8 5.09 7.46 2.82
C GLU A 8 6.13 8.22 1.98
N VAL A 9 6.83 9.19 2.58
CA VAL A 9 7.95 9.91 1.94
C VAL A 9 9.05 8.93 1.53
N ILE A 10 9.48 8.04 2.43
CA ILE A 10 10.51 7.02 2.16
C ILE A 10 10.07 6.11 1.01
N LYS A 11 8.84 5.60 1.05
CA LYS A 11 8.28 4.73 0.00
C LYS A 11 8.23 5.41 -1.38
N ASN A 12 7.89 6.70 -1.40
CA ASN A 12 7.85 7.51 -2.62
C ASN A 12 9.27 7.74 -3.19
N VAL A 13 10.25 8.00 -2.33
CA VAL A 13 11.66 8.11 -2.73
C VAL A 13 12.20 6.78 -3.26
N GLU A 14 11.88 5.66 -2.63
CA GLU A 14 12.24 4.33 -3.14
C GLU A 14 11.60 4.04 -4.50
N THR A 15 10.36 4.48 -4.71
CA THR A 15 9.66 4.37 -5.99
C THR A 15 10.35 5.18 -7.09
N LEU A 16 10.79 6.41 -6.79
CA LEU A 16 11.60 7.22 -7.70
C LEU A 16 12.93 6.54 -8.05
N LEU A 17 13.66 6.03 -7.06
CA LEU A 17 14.99 5.43 -7.26
C LEU A 17 14.98 4.12 -8.06
N ARG A 18 13.80 3.52 -8.21
CA ARG A 18 13.54 2.33 -9.05
C ARG A 18 12.79 2.66 -10.33
N SER A 19 12.48 3.94 -10.56
CA SER A 19 11.77 4.40 -11.75
C SER A 19 12.68 4.34 -12.99
N PRO A 20 12.11 4.41 -14.21
CA PRO A 20 12.90 4.48 -15.44
C PRO A 20 13.66 5.80 -15.64
N ILE A 21 13.48 6.79 -14.75
CA ILE A 21 14.23 8.05 -14.81
C ILE A 21 15.70 7.77 -14.55
N ALA A 22 16.57 8.26 -15.43
CA ALA A 22 18.00 8.02 -15.33
C ALA A 22 18.56 8.67 -14.05
N LEU A 23 19.44 7.98 -13.32
CA LEU A 23 20.07 8.54 -12.11
C LEU A 23 20.81 9.86 -12.40
N LYS A 24 21.36 10.00 -13.61
CA LYS A 24 21.99 11.23 -14.08
C LYS A 24 21.00 12.40 -14.12
N GLU A 25 19.79 12.16 -14.62
CA GLU A 25 18.72 13.18 -14.69
C GLU A 25 18.27 13.62 -13.30
N ILE A 26 18.07 12.65 -12.38
CA ILE A 26 17.78 12.95 -10.97
C ILE A 26 18.93 13.77 -10.35
N SER A 27 20.18 13.40 -10.65
CA SER A 27 21.37 14.08 -10.14
C SER A 27 21.46 15.55 -10.58
N GLU A 28 21.23 15.80 -11.86
CA GLU A 28 21.28 17.15 -12.45
C GLU A 28 20.18 18.06 -11.90
N SER A 29 18.97 17.53 -11.66
CA SER A 29 17.86 18.33 -11.13
C SER A 29 17.91 18.54 -9.62
N THR A 30 18.36 17.54 -8.85
CA THR A 30 18.36 17.61 -7.38
C THR A 30 19.68 18.10 -6.78
N GLY A 31 20.77 18.11 -7.56
CA GLY A 31 22.11 18.39 -7.07
C GLY A 31 22.73 17.25 -6.25
N ILE A 32 22.04 16.12 -6.09
CA ILE A 32 22.56 14.95 -5.36
C ILE A 32 23.50 14.18 -6.28
N SER A 33 24.73 13.87 -5.83
CA SER A 33 25.70 13.14 -6.66
C SER A 33 25.19 11.76 -7.12
N GLU A 34 25.48 11.38 -8.36
CA GLU A 34 25.16 10.05 -8.90
C GLU A 34 25.70 8.90 -8.05
N SER A 35 26.83 9.07 -7.37
CA SER A 35 27.38 8.05 -6.47
C SER A 35 26.45 7.78 -5.29
N VAL A 36 25.88 8.83 -4.68
CA VAL A 36 24.90 8.70 -3.61
C VAL A 36 23.62 8.03 -4.14
N LEU A 37 23.13 8.46 -5.30
CA LEU A 37 21.95 7.88 -5.93
C LEU A 37 22.14 6.39 -6.27
N LYS A 38 23.31 6.00 -6.77
CA LYS A 38 23.65 4.58 -7.02
C LYS A 38 23.61 3.75 -5.76
N LYS A 39 24.17 4.24 -4.64
CA LYS A 39 24.15 3.52 -3.36
C LYS A 39 22.72 3.35 -2.82
N LEU A 40 21.88 4.37 -2.97
CA LEU A 40 20.48 4.32 -2.55
C LEU A 40 19.63 3.41 -3.46
N SER A 41 19.81 3.51 -4.78
CA SER A 41 19.07 2.70 -5.78
C SER A 41 19.45 1.22 -5.72
N SER A 42 20.73 0.90 -5.51
CA SER A 42 21.21 -0.49 -5.39
C SER A 42 20.90 -1.14 -4.04
N GLY A 43 20.49 -0.36 -3.02
CA GLY A 43 20.29 -0.85 -1.67
C GLY A 43 21.58 -1.02 -0.85
N GLU A 44 22.76 -0.62 -1.37
CA GLU A 44 24.00 -0.52 -0.58
C GLU A 44 23.82 0.42 0.63
N ARG A 45 22.93 1.41 0.48
CA ARG A 45 22.49 2.30 1.55
C ARG A 45 20.96 2.39 1.56
N GLU A 46 20.36 2.14 2.72
CA GLU A 46 18.92 2.33 2.90
C GLU A 46 18.52 3.82 2.88
N VAL A 47 17.35 4.12 2.32
CA VAL A 47 16.82 5.49 2.23
C VAL A 47 16.54 6.08 3.62
N THR A 48 16.10 5.25 4.57
CA THR A 48 15.90 5.60 5.99
C THR A 48 17.16 6.15 6.66
N ASN A 49 18.34 5.71 6.20
CA ASN A 49 19.65 6.12 6.71
C ASN A 49 20.26 7.28 5.91
N ALA A 50 19.55 7.85 4.94
CA ALA A 50 19.97 9.04 4.21
C ALA A 50 19.75 10.32 5.04
N LYS A 51 20.51 11.37 4.74
CA LYS A 51 20.28 12.68 5.37
C LYS A 51 18.90 13.20 4.97
N PHE A 52 18.18 13.82 5.90
CA PHE A 52 16.84 14.39 5.65
C PHE A 52 16.79 15.28 4.41
N GLU A 53 17.81 16.12 4.21
CA GLU A 53 17.93 16.99 3.03
C GLU A 53 17.90 16.20 1.70
N VAL A 54 18.62 15.07 1.64
CA VAL A 54 18.63 14.18 0.47
C VAL A 54 17.25 13.56 0.25
N ILE A 55 16.61 13.10 1.32
CA ILE A 55 15.26 12.49 1.26
C ILE A 55 14.25 13.53 0.78
N ASN A 56 14.30 14.75 1.31
CA ASN A 56 13.38 15.83 0.93
C ASN A 56 13.56 16.23 -0.54
N LEU A 57 14.80 16.41 -1.02
CA LEU A 57 15.07 16.75 -2.42
C LEU A 57 14.57 15.66 -3.38
N LEU A 58 14.83 14.39 -3.07
CA LEU A 58 14.30 13.26 -3.84
C LEU A 58 12.78 13.19 -3.79
N TYR A 59 12.18 13.51 -2.66
CA TYR A 59 10.74 13.51 -2.52
C TYR A 59 10.07 14.64 -3.32
N GLN A 60 10.64 15.84 -3.32
CA GLN A 60 10.14 16.94 -4.17
C GLN A 60 10.26 16.57 -5.65
N PHE A 61 11.41 16.03 -6.07
CA PHE A 61 11.60 15.56 -7.44
C PHE A 61 10.59 14.47 -7.80
N TYR A 62 10.31 13.54 -6.87
CA TYR A 62 9.25 12.55 -7.04
C TYR A 62 7.88 13.19 -7.26
N LEU A 63 7.51 14.23 -6.49
CA LEU A 63 6.21 14.88 -6.62
C LEU A 63 6.07 15.59 -7.98
N GLU A 64 7.10 16.29 -8.41
CA GLU A 64 7.16 17.01 -9.69
C GLU A 64 7.09 16.05 -10.87
N ASN A 65 7.80 14.92 -10.76
CA ASN A 65 7.91 13.92 -11.82
C ASN A 65 6.99 12.73 -11.59
N LYS A 66 6.05 12.82 -10.64
CA LYS A 66 5.13 11.72 -10.28
C LYS A 66 4.44 11.19 -11.51
N SER A 67 3.98 12.11 -12.36
CA SER A 67 3.34 11.75 -13.60
C SER A 67 4.28 10.97 -14.54
N GLU A 68 5.57 11.25 -14.58
CA GLU A 68 6.57 10.61 -15.47
C GLU A 68 7.07 9.27 -14.93
N ILE A 69 7.27 9.18 -13.62
CA ILE A 69 7.59 7.93 -12.88
C ILE A 69 6.54 6.86 -13.13
N PHE A 70 5.28 7.26 -13.27
CA PHE A 70 4.16 6.39 -13.61
C PHE A 70 3.80 6.43 -15.12
N LYS A 71 4.59 7.06 -15.99
CA LYS A 71 4.41 7.14 -17.46
C LYS A 71 5.58 6.49 -18.21
N ASP A 72 5.86 5.21 -17.99
CA ASP A 72 6.19 4.43 -19.18
C ASP A 72 4.88 4.22 -19.96
N LYS A 73 4.56 5.17 -20.85
CA LYS A 73 3.27 5.20 -21.58
C LYS A 73 3.03 3.92 -22.38
N SER A 74 4.09 3.23 -22.81
CA SER A 74 3.97 1.94 -23.49
C SER A 74 3.56 0.87 -22.50
N PHE A 75 4.26 0.78 -21.38
CA PHE A 75 3.98 -0.17 -20.31
C PHE A 75 2.61 0.05 -19.65
N MET A 76 2.21 1.29 -19.36
CA MET A 76 0.88 1.61 -18.82
C MET A 76 -0.24 1.34 -19.83
N LYS A 77 0.02 1.53 -21.13
CA LYS A 77 -0.90 1.15 -22.19
C LYS A 77 -1.00 -0.37 -22.33
N GLU A 78 0.05 -1.11 -22.03
CA GLU A 78 0.03 -2.58 -21.98
C GLU A 78 -0.67 -3.10 -20.71
N LEU A 79 -0.36 -2.54 -19.54
CA LEU A 79 -1.02 -2.83 -18.26
C LEU A 79 -2.53 -2.55 -18.31
N SER A 80 -2.95 -1.43 -18.90
CA SER A 80 -4.39 -1.11 -19.06
C SER A 80 -5.12 -2.09 -19.98
N ARG A 81 -4.41 -2.83 -20.85
CA ARG A 81 -4.97 -3.94 -21.64
C ARG A 81 -5.05 -5.25 -20.85
N VAL A 82 -4.36 -5.34 -19.71
CA VAL A 82 -4.43 -6.52 -18.84
C VAL A 82 -5.77 -6.54 -18.11
N ASN A 83 -6.64 -7.45 -18.55
CA ASN A 83 -7.94 -7.64 -17.93
C ASN A 83 -7.82 -8.51 -16.67
N LEU A 84 -8.21 -7.95 -15.53
CA LEU A 84 -8.48 -8.74 -14.32
C LEU A 84 -9.72 -9.65 -14.54
N PRO A 85 -9.80 -10.81 -13.88
CA PRO A 85 -11.03 -11.62 -13.89
C PRO A 85 -12.25 -10.84 -13.38
N LYS A 86 -13.46 -11.11 -13.92
CA LYS A 86 -14.70 -10.39 -13.53
C LYS A 86 -14.95 -10.43 -12.02
N ASN A 87 -14.80 -11.60 -11.42
CA ASN A 87 -14.97 -11.80 -9.97
C ASN A 87 -13.97 -10.99 -9.13
N ILE A 88 -12.73 -10.78 -9.60
CA ILE A 88 -11.75 -9.92 -8.92
C ILE A 88 -12.16 -8.46 -9.00
N ARG A 89 -12.57 -7.97 -10.18
CA ARG A 89 -13.06 -6.58 -10.32
C ARG A 89 -14.28 -6.31 -9.46
N ASN A 90 -15.25 -7.23 -9.47
CA ASN A 90 -16.45 -7.12 -8.63
C ASN A 90 -16.07 -7.07 -7.14
N PHE A 91 -15.15 -7.95 -6.71
CA PHE A 91 -14.64 -7.95 -5.33
C PHE A 91 -14.02 -6.62 -4.92
N ILE A 92 -13.13 -6.06 -5.74
CA ILE A 92 -12.48 -4.77 -5.46
C ILE A 92 -13.52 -3.65 -5.34
N LYS A 93 -14.48 -3.61 -6.26
CA LYS A 93 -15.58 -2.63 -6.24
C LYS A 93 -16.47 -2.78 -5.01
N ASP A 94 -16.80 -4.01 -4.63
CA ASP A 94 -17.64 -4.25 -3.45
C ASP A 94 -16.94 -3.88 -2.16
N LEU A 95 -15.63 -4.13 -2.07
CA LEU A 95 -14.80 -3.68 -0.96
C LEU A 95 -14.75 -2.14 -0.89
N SER A 96 -14.55 -1.48 -2.03
CA SER A 96 -14.58 -0.02 -2.14
C SER A 96 -15.91 0.56 -1.64
N ASN A 97 -17.04 0.03 -2.13
CA ASN A 97 -18.37 0.43 -1.67
C ASN A 97 -18.58 0.19 -0.17
N ALA A 98 -18.12 -0.94 0.37
CA ALA A 98 -18.26 -1.25 1.79
C ALA A 98 -17.45 -0.27 2.67
N ILE A 99 -16.27 0.13 2.21
CA ILE A 99 -15.43 1.13 2.87
C ILE A 99 -16.09 2.52 2.80
N ASP A 100 -16.67 2.89 1.66
CA ASP A 100 -17.42 4.14 1.52
C ASP A 100 -18.61 4.21 2.48
N GLN A 101 -19.36 3.12 2.63
CA GLN A 101 -20.46 3.05 3.60
C GLN A 101 -19.99 3.27 5.04
N VAL A 102 -18.85 2.68 5.42
CA VAL A 102 -18.24 2.91 6.74
C VAL A 102 -17.83 4.37 6.90
N ASN A 103 -17.14 4.93 5.90
CA ASN A 103 -16.66 6.31 5.92
C ASN A 103 -17.81 7.35 5.93
N ASN A 104 -18.96 7.02 5.37
CA ASN A 104 -20.16 7.86 5.35
C ASN A 104 -21.07 7.67 6.57
N ASN A 105 -20.65 6.87 7.55
CA ASN A 105 -21.43 6.51 8.75
C ASN A 105 -22.75 5.79 8.43
N GLU A 106 -22.84 5.14 7.27
CA GLU A 106 -23.97 4.28 6.91
C GLU A 106 -23.87 2.91 7.59
N LYS A 107 -22.69 2.58 8.10
CA LYS A 107 -22.40 1.35 8.82
C LYS A 107 -21.51 1.62 10.03
N GLU A 108 -21.88 1.06 11.17
CA GLU A 108 -21.05 1.10 12.38
C GLU A 108 -19.80 0.23 12.23
N MET A 109 -18.69 0.70 12.78
CA MET A 109 -17.39 0.04 12.75
C MET A 109 -16.70 0.24 14.10
N LEU A 110 -16.21 -0.85 14.69
CA LEU A 110 -15.44 -0.78 15.93
C LEU A 110 -13.98 -0.44 15.61
N TYR A 111 -13.47 0.59 16.29
CA TYR A 111 -12.07 0.98 16.24
C TYR A 111 -11.47 0.78 17.63
N GLU A 112 -10.38 0.03 17.72
CA GLU A 112 -9.68 -0.23 18.99
C GLU A 112 -8.33 0.48 19.00
N VAL A 113 -7.99 1.15 20.10
CA VAL A 113 -6.62 1.64 20.32
C VAL A 113 -5.87 0.58 21.12
N LYS A 114 -4.88 -0.06 20.49
CA LYS A 114 -4.08 -1.13 21.09
C LYS A 114 -2.70 -0.60 21.47
N THR A 115 -2.24 -0.95 22.66
CA THR A 115 -0.82 -0.81 23.04
C THR A 115 -0.11 -2.14 22.81
N ILE A 116 0.94 -2.12 22.01
CA ILE A 116 1.71 -3.29 21.61
C ILE A 116 2.90 -3.42 22.56
N TYR A 117 3.00 -4.56 23.24
CA TYR A 117 4.14 -4.91 24.07
C TYR A 117 4.94 -6.02 23.40
N VAL A 118 6.26 -5.97 23.56
CA VAL A 118 7.18 -7.00 23.08
C VAL A 118 8.01 -7.53 24.24
N LYS A 119 8.26 -8.84 24.24
CA LYS A 119 9.18 -9.47 25.17
C LYS A 119 10.57 -9.54 24.54
N ASP A 120 11.57 -8.97 25.20
CA ASP A 120 12.96 -9.05 24.75
C ASP A 120 13.53 -10.47 24.95
N LYS A 121 14.78 -10.69 24.50
CA LYS A 121 15.45 -12.00 24.63
C LYS A 121 15.81 -12.35 26.07
N GLN A 122 15.84 -11.37 26.96
CA GLN A 122 16.14 -11.48 28.39
C GLN A 122 14.86 -11.73 29.22
N GLY A 123 13.70 -11.59 28.59
CA GLY A 123 12.39 -11.81 29.16
C GLY A 123 11.68 -10.58 29.72
N HIS A 124 12.25 -9.38 29.55
CA HIS A 124 11.60 -8.13 29.92
C HIS A 124 10.50 -7.77 28.93
N ILE A 125 9.42 -7.17 29.42
CA ILE A 125 8.29 -6.71 28.59
C ILE A 125 8.42 -5.20 28.44
N GLU A 126 8.54 -4.74 27.21
CA GLU A 126 8.67 -3.32 26.87
C GLU A 126 7.53 -2.90 25.93
N GLU A 127 7.05 -1.67 26.07
CA GLU A 127 6.11 -1.09 25.11
C GLU A 127 6.83 -0.85 23.78
N LYS A 128 6.32 -1.45 22.70
CA LYS A 128 6.85 -1.29 21.35
C LYS A 128 6.18 -0.13 20.59
N GLY A 129 4.93 0.18 20.92
CA GLY A 129 4.18 1.26 20.31
C GLY A 129 2.67 1.10 20.47
N LYS A 130 1.91 1.95 19.79
CA LYS A 130 0.45 1.93 19.80
C LYS A 130 -0.08 1.89 18.38
N CYS A 131 -1.26 1.30 18.18
CA CYS A 131 -1.94 1.32 16.91
C CYS A 131 -3.46 1.51 17.08
N ILE A 132 -4.08 2.07 16.04
CA ILE A 132 -5.51 1.95 15.83
C ILE A 132 -5.73 0.66 15.03
N ALA A 133 -6.57 -0.22 15.54
CA ALA A 133 -6.89 -1.50 14.95
C ALA A 133 -8.38 -1.60 14.60
N VAL A 134 -8.66 -2.24 13.46
CA VAL A 134 -9.97 -2.74 13.07
C VAL A 134 -9.80 -4.23 12.82
N ASP A 135 -10.67 -5.06 13.39
CA ASP A 135 -10.74 -6.50 13.13
C ASP A 135 -12.22 -6.90 13.13
N GLU A 136 -12.87 -6.65 12.00
CA GLU A 136 -14.33 -6.69 11.88
C GLU A 136 -14.78 -7.44 10.63
N HIS A 137 -15.98 -8.00 10.71
CA HIS A 137 -16.60 -8.70 9.60
C HIS A 137 -17.48 -7.73 8.78
N ILE A 138 -17.11 -7.49 7.52
CA ILE A 138 -17.91 -6.68 6.60
C ILE A 138 -18.59 -7.52 5.52
N ALA A 139 -19.90 -7.33 5.34
CA ALA A 139 -20.61 -7.96 4.24
C ALA A 139 -20.26 -7.26 2.91
N LEU A 140 -19.79 -8.04 1.92
CA LEU A 140 -19.58 -7.59 0.55
C LEU A 140 -20.77 -8.04 -0.32
N ASN A 141 -21.26 -7.16 -1.21
CA ASN A 141 -22.42 -7.44 -2.07
C ASN A 141 -22.00 -8.17 -3.37
N LEU A 142 -21.38 -9.34 -3.26
CA LEU A 142 -20.92 -10.11 -4.41
C LEU A 142 -22.04 -10.97 -5.01
N ASP A 143 -22.58 -10.51 -6.14
CA ASP A 143 -23.54 -11.17 -7.06
C ASP A 143 -24.78 -11.86 -6.41
N VAL A 144 -25.93 -11.28 -6.71
CA VAL A 144 -27.29 -11.63 -6.25
C VAL A 144 -27.78 -12.97 -6.85
N ASP A 145 -27.04 -13.57 -7.79
CA ASP A 145 -27.48 -14.71 -8.61
C ASP A 145 -27.31 -16.09 -7.95
N THR A 146 -26.70 -16.19 -6.77
CA THR A 146 -26.40 -17.51 -6.15
C THR A 146 -27.28 -17.86 -4.96
N GLY A 147 -28.09 -16.94 -4.44
CA GLY A 147 -28.94 -17.18 -3.25
C GLY A 147 -28.16 -17.55 -1.98
N LEU A 148 -26.83 -17.46 -2.00
CA LEU A 148 -25.97 -17.71 -0.85
C LEU A 148 -25.90 -16.43 0.00
N ALA A 149 -25.90 -16.62 1.32
CA ALA A 149 -25.73 -15.54 2.27
C ALA A 149 -24.48 -14.70 1.93
N LYS A 150 -24.52 -13.41 2.27
CA LYS A 150 -23.36 -12.52 2.14
C LYS A 150 -22.26 -13.03 3.07
N ASP A 151 -21.38 -13.94 2.63
CA ASP A 151 -20.32 -14.37 3.56
C ASP A 151 -19.45 -13.17 3.92
N PRO A 152 -19.12 -13.00 5.21
CA PRO A 152 -18.37 -11.87 5.69
C PRO A 152 -16.95 -11.86 5.10
N TYR A 153 -16.47 -10.66 4.81
CA TYR A 153 -15.07 -10.38 4.56
C TYR A 153 -14.42 -9.90 5.87
N ASP A 154 -13.26 -10.45 6.19
CA ASP A 154 -12.52 -10.11 7.40
C ASP A 154 -11.68 -8.86 7.12
N LEU A 155 -12.19 -7.69 7.52
CA LEU A 155 -11.46 -6.44 7.43
C LEU A 155 -10.52 -6.31 8.62
N LYS A 156 -9.22 -6.37 8.34
CA LYS A 156 -8.17 -6.14 9.34
C LYS A 156 -7.35 -4.92 8.94
N ILE A 157 -7.33 -3.91 9.80
CA ILE A 157 -6.52 -2.70 9.62
C ILE A 157 -5.69 -2.50 10.88
N ASN A 158 -4.41 -2.19 10.74
CA ASN A 158 -3.55 -1.76 11.84
C ASN A 158 -2.76 -0.54 11.40
N THR A 159 -2.99 0.59 12.05
CA THR A 159 -2.31 1.86 11.76
C THR A 159 -1.55 2.30 13.01
N GLU A 160 -0.22 2.35 12.92
CA GLU A 160 0.63 2.84 14.02
C GLU A 160 0.33 4.31 14.33
N ILE A 161 0.38 4.65 15.63
CA ILE A 161 0.19 6.01 16.15
C ILE A 161 1.28 6.33 17.17
N SER A 162 1.71 7.59 17.21
CA SER A 162 2.80 8.07 18.08
C SER A 162 2.34 8.44 19.49
N ASP A 163 1.08 8.81 19.66
CA ASP A 163 0.61 9.56 20.84
C ASP A 163 -0.52 8.88 21.60
N ILE A 164 -0.81 9.41 22.79
CA ILE A 164 -2.01 9.07 23.55
C ILE A 164 -3.23 9.58 22.78
N VAL A 165 -4.18 8.69 22.49
CA VAL A 165 -5.43 9.02 21.84
C VAL A 165 -6.54 8.99 22.88
N ASP A 166 -6.95 10.17 23.33
CA ASP A 166 -8.06 10.32 24.26
C ASP A 166 -9.42 10.09 23.56
N GLU A 167 -9.52 10.48 22.28
CA GLU A 167 -10.74 10.35 21.49
C GLU A 167 -10.42 10.25 19.99
N LEU A 168 -11.12 9.37 19.26
CA LEU A 168 -11.05 9.26 17.80
C LEU A 168 -12.20 10.03 17.17
N LYS A 169 -11.90 11.07 16.39
CA LYS A 169 -12.90 11.87 15.65
C LYS A 169 -12.66 11.83 14.16
N HIS A 170 -13.75 11.72 13.39
CA HIS A 170 -13.73 11.79 11.92
C HIS A 170 -12.77 10.79 11.26
N VAL A 171 -12.67 9.58 11.81
CA VAL A 171 -11.83 8.51 11.27
C VAL A 171 -12.34 8.14 9.88
N LYS A 172 -11.40 7.98 8.93
CA LYS A 172 -11.67 7.48 7.58
C LYS A 172 -10.70 6.37 7.23
N ILE A 173 -11.22 5.31 6.65
CA ILE A 173 -10.43 4.26 6.02
C ILE A 173 -10.08 4.74 4.61
N ILE A 174 -8.78 4.82 4.32
CA ILE A 174 -8.27 5.18 2.99
C ILE A 174 -7.98 3.89 2.23
N PHE A 175 -8.68 3.67 1.12
CA PHE A 175 -8.49 2.51 0.26
C PHE A 175 -7.93 2.93 -1.11
N ASP A 176 -6.72 2.49 -1.43
CA ASP A 176 -6.09 2.72 -2.73
C ASP A 176 -6.55 1.68 -3.77
N GLU A 177 -7.82 1.81 -4.20
CA GLU A 177 -8.45 0.92 -5.17
C GLU A 177 -7.62 0.81 -6.46
N LEU A 178 -7.16 1.96 -6.98
CA LEU A 178 -6.38 2.04 -8.21
C LEU A 178 -4.99 1.39 -8.04
N GLY A 179 -4.33 1.61 -6.91
CA GLY A 179 -3.06 0.97 -6.58
C GLY A 179 -3.18 -0.55 -6.52
N LEU A 180 -4.24 -1.07 -5.89
CA LEU A 180 -4.53 -2.51 -5.85
C LEU A 180 -4.77 -3.06 -7.26
N GLU A 181 -5.62 -2.41 -8.06
CA GLU A 181 -5.86 -2.84 -9.43
C GLU A 181 -4.58 -2.91 -10.26
N ASN A 182 -3.74 -1.88 -10.16
CA ASN A 182 -2.49 -1.80 -10.91
C ASN A 182 -1.49 -2.86 -10.46
N ALA A 183 -1.39 -3.13 -9.15
CA ALA A 183 -0.55 -4.21 -8.63
C ALA A 183 -0.98 -5.58 -9.16
N LEU A 184 -2.29 -5.86 -9.20
CA LEU A 184 -2.81 -7.13 -9.73
C LEU A 184 -2.63 -7.26 -11.24
N LYS A 185 -2.81 -6.15 -11.98
CA LYS A 185 -2.52 -6.10 -13.42
C LYS A 185 -1.05 -6.35 -13.69
N GLN A 186 -0.16 -5.79 -12.87
CA GLN A 186 1.28 -6.02 -12.94
C GLN A 186 1.63 -7.49 -12.75
N ILE A 187 1.18 -8.11 -11.67
CA ILE A 187 1.42 -9.54 -11.41
C ILE A 187 0.97 -10.40 -12.59
N LYS A 188 -0.17 -10.08 -13.20
CA LYS A 188 -0.68 -10.80 -14.36
C LYS A 188 0.12 -10.51 -15.64
N TYR A 189 0.55 -9.26 -15.84
CA TYR A 189 1.44 -8.87 -16.95
C TYR A 189 2.75 -9.66 -16.92
N ASP A 190 3.33 -9.81 -15.73
CA ASP A 190 4.57 -10.57 -15.48
C ASP A 190 4.38 -12.10 -15.61
N GLY A 191 3.16 -12.55 -15.96
CA GLY A 191 2.82 -13.96 -16.15
C GLY A 191 2.44 -14.69 -14.86
N GLY A 192 2.28 -13.96 -13.76
CA GLY A 192 1.69 -14.46 -12.51
C GLY A 192 0.20 -14.76 -12.63
N LYS A 193 -0.34 -15.46 -11.63
CA LYS A 193 -1.76 -15.83 -11.56
C LYS A 193 -2.41 -15.12 -10.38
N ILE A 194 -3.67 -14.73 -10.55
CA ILE A 194 -4.50 -14.14 -9.50
C ILE A 194 -5.82 -14.91 -9.43
N LYS A 195 -6.29 -15.18 -8.22
CA LYS A 195 -7.54 -15.92 -7.98
C LYS A 195 -8.23 -15.39 -6.74
N LEU A 196 -9.56 -15.38 -6.74
CA LEU A 196 -10.32 -15.11 -5.52
C LEU A 196 -10.45 -16.42 -4.74
N SER A 197 -10.05 -16.44 -3.48
CA SER A 197 -10.27 -17.58 -2.59
C SER A 197 -11.76 -17.75 -2.34
N LYS A 198 -12.27 -18.97 -2.52
CA LYS A 198 -13.68 -19.30 -2.21
C LYS A 198 -13.96 -19.38 -0.71
N GLU A 199 -12.96 -19.75 0.09
CA GLU A 199 -13.14 -20.02 1.52
C GLU A 199 -12.99 -18.77 2.36
N LYS A 200 -11.89 -18.04 2.17
CA LYS A 200 -11.51 -16.87 2.99
C LYS A 200 -11.70 -15.51 2.29
N ARG A 201 -12.45 -15.48 1.17
CA ARG A 201 -12.79 -14.28 0.38
C ARG A 201 -11.67 -13.21 0.25
N HIS A 202 -10.43 -13.62 0.03
CA HIS A 202 -9.30 -12.74 -0.26
C HIS A 202 -8.71 -13.04 -1.64
N ILE A 203 -7.94 -12.08 -2.18
CA ILE A 203 -7.25 -12.25 -3.45
C ILE A 203 -5.97 -13.05 -3.19
N MET A 204 -5.86 -14.23 -3.80
CA MET A 204 -4.63 -15.02 -3.82
C MET A 204 -3.81 -14.63 -5.06
N VAL A 205 -2.56 -14.26 -4.84
CA VAL A 205 -1.60 -13.93 -5.89
C VAL A 205 -0.50 -14.99 -5.98
N TYR A 206 -0.09 -15.32 -7.20
CA TYR A 206 0.96 -16.30 -7.50
C TYR A 206 1.90 -15.68 -8.55
N PRO A 207 2.86 -14.82 -8.13
CA PRO A 207 3.80 -14.18 -9.04
C PRO A 207 4.67 -15.21 -9.77
N LYS A 208 5.15 -14.86 -10.97
CA LYS A 208 6.07 -15.70 -11.75
C LYS A 208 7.47 -15.08 -11.67
N GLY A 209 8.41 -15.74 -11.00
CA GLY A 209 9.83 -15.37 -11.05
C GLY A 209 10.28 -14.12 -10.27
N THR A 210 9.39 -13.41 -9.59
CA THR A 210 9.74 -12.29 -8.68
C THR A 210 9.41 -12.67 -7.24
N SER A 211 10.30 -12.32 -6.30
CA SER A 211 10.09 -12.59 -4.88
C SER A 211 8.86 -11.81 -4.40
N LEU A 212 8.01 -12.44 -3.59
CA LEU A 212 6.81 -11.84 -2.97
C LEU A 212 7.09 -10.50 -2.23
N TYR A 213 8.36 -10.24 -1.91
CA TYR A 213 8.83 -9.06 -1.19
C TYR A 213 8.44 -7.73 -1.85
N GLU A 214 8.27 -7.68 -3.18
CA GLU A 214 7.89 -6.44 -3.89
C GLU A 214 6.40 -6.07 -3.73
N TYR A 215 5.56 -7.01 -3.29
CA TYR A 215 4.10 -6.83 -3.20
C TYR A 215 3.54 -6.88 -1.77
N ASN A 216 4.35 -7.22 -0.76
CA ASN A 216 3.96 -7.28 0.67
C ASN A 216 3.32 -5.98 1.22
N ARG A 217 3.46 -4.85 0.51
CA ARG A 217 2.88 -3.56 0.90
C ARG A 217 1.37 -3.43 0.64
N PHE A 218 0.75 -4.45 0.07
CA PHE A 218 -0.66 -4.49 -0.32
C PHE A 218 -1.45 -5.63 0.36
N ASP A 219 -0.77 -6.43 1.20
CA ASP A 219 -1.39 -7.42 2.10
C ASP A 219 -1.85 -6.75 3.41
#